data_AF-A0A4P6AI19-F1
#
_entry.id   AF-A0A4P6AI19-F1
#
_cell.length_a   1.000
_cell.length_b   1.000
_cell.length_c   1.000
_cell.angle_alpha   90.00
_cell.angle_beta   90.00
_cell.angle_gamma   90.00
#
_symmetry.space_group_name_H-M   'P 1'
#
loop_
_entity.id
_entity.type
_entity.pdbx_description
1 polymer ?
#
loop_
_entity_poly.entity_id
_entity_poly.type
_entity_poly.pdbx_seq_one_letter_code
_entity_poly.pdbx_strand_id
1 'polypeptide(L)'
;MTNVKYFAFVSIALLTTALTSCSKTQSLTESEIRFKKALTDQSLLIQQADSVLDTKLTGNLLSDLNHITYASELVIHAEHVFKEAKIVGIESEALRSLKTRFLTYEKSAGEEAVALLLRSIDRTVAFKKSVDEIPIPPLLSEVSSTSDNMVRFLGEQYNEDLKECCLSDLRNISIFLGQTNATAHYELRKEIANIEKNLEGFLNEPNKIAEYREKLRDIEIQYK
;
A
#
# COMPACT_ATOMS: atom_id res chain seq x y z
N MET A 1 4.27 -62.12 -68.28
CA MET A 1 5.29 -61.05 -68.29
C MET A 1 6.36 -61.44 -67.28
N THR A 2 7.43 -62.10 -67.75
CA THR A 2 8.82 -61.58 -67.82
C THR A 2 9.44 -61.39 -66.43
N ASN A 3 10.33 -62.31 -65.97
CA ASN A 3 11.81 -62.26 -66.11
C ASN A 3 12.41 -61.13 -65.22
N VAL A 4 13.34 -61.29 -64.27
CA VAL A 4 14.69 -61.92 -64.24
C VAL A 4 15.21 -61.88 -62.77
N LYS A 5 15.59 -63.01 -62.14
CA LYS A 5 16.95 -63.45 -61.70
C LYS A 5 17.81 -62.42 -60.91
N TYR A 6 18.09 -62.65 -59.61
CA TYR A 6 19.22 -63.38 -58.99
C TYR A 6 20.54 -62.58 -58.84
N PHE A 7 21.26 -62.92 -57.74
CA PHE A 7 22.67 -62.63 -57.39
C PHE A 7 22.97 -61.26 -56.80
N ALA A 8 23.86 -61.05 -55.83
CA ALA A 8 24.60 -61.82 -54.80
C ALA A 8 25.57 -60.79 -54.14
N PHE A 9 26.34 -61.21 -53.12
CA PHE A 9 27.39 -60.49 -52.38
C PHE A 9 26.86 -59.60 -51.24
N VAL A 10 26.94 -59.96 -49.94
CA VAL A 10 28.08 -60.35 -49.07
C VAL A 10 29.17 -59.28 -48.97
N SER A 11 29.21 -58.67 -47.77
CA SER A 11 30.35 -58.04 -47.08
C SER A 11 30.86 -56.66 -47.51
N ILE A 12 30.38 -55.59 -46.84
CA ILE A 12 31.18 -54.45 -46.33
C ILE A 12 30.44 -53.95 -45.07
N ALA A 13 30.78 -54.43 -43.87
CA ALA A 13 31.72 -53.79 -42.95
C ALA A 13 31.40 -52.32 -42.61
N LEU A 14 31.23 -52.06 -41.31
CA LEU A 14 31.47 -50.77 -40.65
C LEU A 14 30.86 -49.52 -41.31
N LEU A 15 29.68 -49.11 -40.83
CA LEU A 15 29.39 -47.69 -40.64
C LEU A 15 28.48 -47.47 -39.43
N THR A 16 28.89 -48.06 -38.30
CA THR A 16 28.67 -47.45 -36.99
C THR A 16 29.57 -46.23 -36.88
N THR A 17 29.07 -45.04 -37.21
CA THR A 17 29.56 -43.79 -36.60
C THR A 17 28.54 -42.66 -36.76
N ALA A 18 28.08 -42.17 -35.61
CA ALA A 18 27.88 -40.75 -35.33
C ALA A 18 26.59 -40.03 -35.81
N LEU A 19 25.42 -40.66 -35.70
CA LEU A 19 24.17 -39.91 -35.47
C LEU A 19 23.74 -39.89 -33.99
N THR A 20 24.67 -40.15 -33.07
CA THR A 20 24.65 -39.44 -31.78
C THR A 20 25.15 -38.02 -32.06
N SER A 21 24.34 -37.22 -32.76
CA SER A 21 24.54 -35.78 -32.76
C SER A 21 24.59 -35.37 -31.30
N CYS A 22 25.77 -34.93 -30.89
CA CYS A 22 26.15 -34.46 -29.58
C CYS A 22 24.96 -33.76 -28.90
N SER A 23 24.19 -34.47 -28.06
CA SER A 23 23.36 -33.80 -27.07
C SER A 23 24.33 -33.31 -26.00
N LYS A 24 25.16 -32.33 -26.37
CA LYS A 24 25.69 -31.41 -25.38
C LYS A 24 24.43 -30.78 -24.81
N THR A 25 23.97 -31.27 -23.66
CA THR A 25 23.15 -30.48 -22.77
C THR A 25 23.92 -29.18 -22.63
N GLN A 26 23.50 -28.17 -23.39
CA GLN A 26 24.16 -26.90 -23.43
C GLN A 26 23.99 -26.34 -22.03
N SER A 27 25.08 -26.39 -21.25
CA SER A 27 25.08 -25.88 -19.88
C SER A 27 24.64 -24.43 -19.96
N LEU A 28 23.62 -24.08 -19.17
CA LEU A 28 23.12 -22.71 -19.12
C LEU A 28 24.30 -21.76 -18.88
N THR A 29 24.33 -20.69 -19.66
CA THR A 29 25.26 -19.58 -19.43
C THR A 29 24.99 -18.97 -18.05
N GLU A 30 25.99 -18.32 -17.46
CA GLU A 30 25.81 -17.62 -16.17
C GLU A 30 24.66 -16.60 -16.22
N SER A 31 24.48 -15.94 -17.35
CA SER A 31 23.37 -15.00 -17.58
C SER A 31 22.01 -15.69 -17.53
N GLU A 32 21.87 -16.87 -18.16
CA GLU A 32 20.64 -17.66 -18.11
C GLU A 32 20.35 -18.20 -16.70
N ILE A 33 21.39 -18.63 -15.98
CA ILE A 33 21.27 -19.08 -14.58
C ILE A 33 20.80 -17.91 -13.71
N ARG A 34 21.42 -16.74 -13.85
CA ARG A 34 21.04 -15.53 -13.10
C ARG A 34 19.60 -15.12 -13.40
N PHE A 35 19.22 -15.12 -14.67
CA PHE A 35 17.87 -14.78 -15.10
C PHE A 35 16.83 -15.76 -14.54
N LYS A 36 17.08 -17.07 -14.64
CA LYS A 36 16.19 -18.09 -14.07
C LYS A 36 16.05 -17.98 -12.55
N LYS A 37 17.15 -17.73 -11.85
CA LYS A 37 17.11 -17.53 -10.39
C LYS A 37 16.25 -16.30 -10.05
N ALA A 38 16.50 -15.18 -10.70
CA ALA A 38 15.76 -13.94 -10.46
C ALA A 38 14.25 -14.09 -10.79
N LEU A 39 13.90 -14.85 -11.83
CA LEU A 39 12.51 -15.17 -12.13
C LEU A 39 11.84 -15.97 -11.00
N THR A 40 12.51 -17.00 -10.49
CA THR A 40 11.99 -17.81 -9.39
C THR A 40 11.84 -16.97 -8.11
N ASP A 41 12.85 -16.17 -7.77
CA ASP A 41 12.86 -15.33 -6.58
C ASP A 41 11.74 -14.27 -6.65
N GLN A 42 11.56 -13.61 -7.80
CA GLN A 42 10.47 -12.66 -8.02
C GLN A 42 9.10 -13.36 -7.96
N SER A 43 8.95 -14.53 -8.58
CA SER A 43 7.70 -15.28 -8.58
C SER A 43 7.28 -15.69 -7.17
N LEU A 44 8.24 -16.05 -6.30
CA LEU A 44 7.94 -16.41 -4.92
C LEU A 44 7.36 -15.22 -4.14
N LEU A 45 7.96 -14.04 -4.28
CA LEU A 45 7.49 -12.81 -3.62
C LEU A 45 6.09 -12.41 -4.09
N ILE A 46 5.84 -12.48 -5.41
CA ILE A 46 4.52 -12.20 -5.99
C ILE A 46 3.47 -13.16 -5.42
N GLN A 47 3.77 -14.47 -5.41
CA GLN A 47 2.84 -15.47 -4.86
C GLN A 47 2.55 -15.26 -3.37
N GLN A 48 3.55 -14.83 -2.60
CA GLN A 48 3.36 -14.50 -1.18
C GLN A 48 2.46 -13.27 -1.02
N ALA A 49 2.67 -12.23 -1.82
CA ALA A 49 1.85 -11.03 -1.80
C ALA A 49 0.39 -11.35 -2.18
N ASP A 50 0.17 -12.07 -3.27
CA ASP A 50 -1.18 -12.50 -3.69
C ASP A 50 -1.85 -13.35 -2.62
N SER A 51 -1.12 -14.32 -2.03
CA SER A 51 -1.65 -15.16 -0.95
C SER A 51 -2.11 -14.35 0.26
N VAL A 52 -1.34 -13.33 0.66
CA VAL A 52 -1.76 -12.42 1.74
C VAL A 52 -3.03 -11.67 1.35
N LEU A 53 -3.07 -11.08 0.15
CA LEU A 53 -4.21 -10.30 -0.31
C LEU A 53 -5.48 -11.15 -0.55
N ASP A 54 -5.34 -12.42 -0.87
CA ASP A 54 -6.49 -13.28 -1.18
C ASP A 54 -7.03 -14.02 0.05
N THR A 55 -6.20 -14.19 1.10
CA THR A 55 -6.57 -15.02 2.27
C THR A 55 -6.71 -14.24 3.57
N LYS A 56 -6.17 -13.02 3.67
CA LYS A 56 -6.14 -12.25 4.93
C LYS A 56 -7.07 -11.04 4.95
N LEU A 57 -7.53 -10.58 3.78
CA LEU A 57 -8.39 -9.41 3.71
C LEU A 57 -9.82 -9.77 4.11
N THR A 58 -10.41 -8.93 4.96
CA THR A 58 -11.79 -9.05 5.45
C THR A 58 -12.77 -8.24 4.61
N GLY A 59 -12.26 -7.34 3.77
CA GLY A 59 -13.04 -6.38 2.98
C GLY A 59 -13.22 -5.03 3.66
N ASN A 60 -12.77 -4.87 4.91
CA ASN A 60 -12.68 -3.58 5.56
C ASN A 60 -11.26 -3.02 5.45
N LEU A 61 -11.11 -1.92 4.71
CA LEU A 61 -9.81 -1.33 4.39
C LEU A 61 -8.96 -1.04 5.64
N LEU A 62 -9.56 -0.43 6.67
CA LEU A 62 -8.83 0.00 7.87
C LEU A 62 -8.29 -1.20 8.66
N SER A 63 -9.08 -2.26 8.82
CA SER A 63 -8.61 -3.49 9.48
C SER A 63 -7.60 -4.25 8.61
N ASP A 64 -7.73 -4.16 7.29
CA ASP A 64 -6.92 -4.89 6.33
C ASP A 64 -5.57 -4.21 6.03
N LEU A 65 -5.42 -2.94 6.41
CA LEU A 65 -4.32 -2.08 5.98
C LEU A 65 -2.93 -2.61 6.35
N ASN A 66 -2.80 -3.29 7.49
CA ASN A 66 -1.53 -3.92 7.88
C ASN A 66 -1.15 -5.05 6.92
N HIS A 67 -2.11 -5.87 6.51
CA HIS A 67 -1.88 -6.94 5.53
C HIS A 67 -1.60 -6.39 4.14
N ILE A 68 -2.32 -5.34 3.73
CA ILE A 68 -2.09 -4.64 2.46
C ILE A 68 -0.69 -4.00 2.45
N THR A 69 -0.30 -3.34 3.55
CA THR A 69 1.03 -2.73 3.67
C THR A 69 2.14 -3.77 3.58
N TYR A 70 2.00 -4.89 4.32
CA TYR A 70 2.95 -5.99 4.22
C TYR A 70 3.05 -6.58 2.80
N ALA A 71 1.91 -6.80 2.14
CA ALA A 71 1.88 -7.28 0.76
C ALA A 71 2.55 -6.27 -0.19
N SER A 72 2.37 -4.96 0.00
CA SER A 72 3.04 -3.94 -0.81
C SER A 72 4.56 -3.97 -0.65
N GLU A 73 5.05 -4.32 0.53
CA GLU A 73 6.49 -4.49 0.79
C GLU A 73 7.05 -5.63 -0.06
N LEU A 74 6.34 -6.76 -0.11
CA LEU A 74 6.71 -7.90 -0.96
C LEU A 74 6.74 -7.52 -2.44
N VAL A 75 5.83 -6.66 -2.91
CA VAL A 75 5.85 -6.13 -4.29
C VAL A 75 7.11 -5.30 -4.55
N ILE A 76 7.46 -4.39 -3.64
CA ILE A 76 8.67 -3.57 -3.75
C ILE A 76 9.91 -4.45 -3.81
N HIS A 77 9.99 -5.48 -2.96
CA HIS A 77 11.07 -6.46 -3.02
C HIS A 77 11.08 -7.21 -4.35
N ALA A 78 9.91 -7.62 -4.86
CA ALA A 78 9.79 -8.30 -6.16
C ALA A 78 10.26 -7.43 -7.34
N GLU A 79 10.03 -6.12 -7.28
CA GLU A 79 10.58 -5.16 -8.25
C GLU A 79 12.10 -5.06 -8.19
N HIS A 80 12.67 -5.20 -7.00
CA HIS A 80 14.11 -5.05 -6.77
C HIS A 80 14.92 -6.28 -7.22
N VAL A 81 14.32 -7.47 -7.23
CA VAL A 81 15.00 -8.72 -7.65
C VAL A 81 15.71 -8.58 -9.00
N PHE A 82 15.06 -8.03 -10.03
CA PHE A 82 15.71 -7.84 -11.33
C PHE A 82 16.77 -6.73 -11.32
N LYS A 83 16.55 -5.65 -10.57
CA LYS A 83 17.53 -4.56 -10.42
C LYS A 83 18.82 -5.09 -9.79
N GLU A 84 18.71 -5.87 -8.71
CA GLU A 84 19.85 -6.48 -8.02
C GLU A 84 20.59 -7.50 -8.89
N ALA A 85 19.84 -8.26 -9.69
CA ALA A 85 20.41 -9.19 -10.67
C ALA A 85 21.01 -8.48 -11.91
N LYS A 86 20.93 -7.14 -11.99
CA LYS A 86 21.37 -6.32 -13.14
C LYS A 86 20.64 -6.70 -14.44
N ILE A 87 19.39 -7.12 -14.33
CA ILE A 87 18.48 -7.41 -15.44
C ILE A 87 17.64 -6.15 -15.66
N VAL A 88 17.67 -5.60 -16.88
CA VAL A 88 16.98 -4.35 -17.22
C VAL A 88 15.94 -4.57 -18.31
N GLY A 89 14.91 -3.73 -18.33
CA GLY A 89 13.89 -3.74 -19.39
C GLY A 89 12.89 -4.90 -19.33
N ILE A 90 12.86 -5.66 -18.23
CA ILE A 90 11.94 -6.79 -18.05
C ILE A 90 11.06 -6.51 -16.83
N GLU A 91 9.75 -6.58 -17.03
CA GLU A 91 8.75 -6.62 -15.96
C GLU A 91 7.80 -7.77 -16.26
N SER A 92 7.57 -8.64 -15.27
CA SER A 92 6.64 -9.75 -15.43
C SER A 92 5.19 -9.26 -15.43
N GLU A 93 4.32 -9.92 -16.20
CA GLU A 93 2.89 -9.59 -16.26
C GLU A 93 2.23 -9.68 -14.88
N ALA A 94 2.63 -10.67 -14.08
CA ALA A 94 2.13 -10.86 -12.72
C ALA A 94 2.47 -9.68 -11.81
N LEU A 95 3.71 -9.16 -11.89
CA LEU A 95 4.12 -7.98 -11.12
C LEU A 95 3.32 -6.74 -11.55
N ARG A 96 3.11 -6.56 -12.85
CA ARG A 96 2.31 -5.45 -13.37
C ARG A 96 0.87 -5.52 -12.90
N SER A 97 0.24 -6.70 -12.99
CA SER A 97 -1.11 -6.95 -12.50
C SER A 97 -1.24 -6.62 -11.01
N LEU A 98 -0.25 -7.03 -10.21
CA LEU A 98 -0.25 -6.78 -8.78
C LEU A 98 -0.09 -5.28 -8.46
N LYS A 99 0.79 -4.57 -9.15
CA LYS A 99 0.89 -3.10 -9.07
C LYS A 99 -0.44 -2.42 -9.40
N THR A 100 -1.11 -2.86 -10.46
CA THR A 100 -2.44 -2.34 -10.82
C THR A 100 -3.48 -2.58 -9.73
N ARG A 101 -3.44 -3.75 -9.05
CA ARG A 101 -4.28 -4.01 -7.87
C ARG A 101 -3.99 -3.03 -6.73
N PHE A 102 -2.71 -2.74 -6.47
CA PHE A 102 -2.32 -1.77 -5.44
C PHE A 102 -2.80 -0.34 -5.69
N LEU A 103 -2.88 0.10 -6.95
CA LEU A 103 -3.48 1.40 -7.28
C LEU A 103 -4.93 1.53 -6.77
N THR A 104 -5.67 0.42 -6.70
CA THR A 104 -7.03 0.42 -6.16
C THR A 104 -7.04 0.63 -4.65
N TYR A 105 -6.11 -0.01 -3.92
CA TYR A 105 -5.97 0.20 -2.49
C TYR A 105 -5.45 1.60 -2.14
N GLU A 106 -4.52 2.13 -2.93
CA GLU A 106 -4.04 3.52 -2.80
C GLU A 106 -5.19 4.51 -2.95
N LYS A 107 -6.05 4.30 -3.95
CA LYS A 107 -7.25 5.09 -4.18
C LYS A 107 -8.17 5.08 -2.95
N SER A 108 -8.58 3.89 -2.50
CA SER A 108 -9.48 3.75 -1.35
C SER A 108 -8.87 4.28 -0.05
N ALA A 109 -7.56 4.11 0.16
CA ALA A 109 -6.86 4.66 1.32
C ALA A 109 -6.81 6.20 1.28
N GLY A 110 -6.62 6.79 0.11
CA GLY A 110 -6.69 8.24 -0.03
C GLY A 110 -8.07 8.82 0.27
N GLU A 111 -9.12 8.21 -0.27
CA GLU A 111 -10.52 8.58 0.01
C GLU A 111 -10.82 8.47 1.52
N GLU A 112 -10.48 7.35 2.14
CA GLU A 112 -10.72 7.12 3.57
C GLU A 112 -9.93 8.09 4.45
N ALA A 113 -8.67 8.39 4.11
CA ALA A 113 -7.88 9.39 4.84
C ALA A 113 -8.52 10.78 4.79
N VAL A 114 -9.02 11.22 3.64
CA VAL A 114 -9.74 12.49 3.56
C VAL A 114 -11.00 12.47 4.44
N ALA A 115 -11.76 11.38 4.41
CA ALA A 115 -12.94 11.22 5.26
C ALA A 115 -12.60 11.30 6.76
N LEU A 116 -11.51 10.66 7.20
CA LEU A 116 -11.03 10.70 8.58
C LEU A 116 -10.49 12.08 8.99
N LEU A 117 -9.84 12.81 8.07
CA LEU A 117 -9.42 14.20 8.30
C LEU A 117 -10.65 15.11 8.50
N LEU A 118 -11.67 14.98 7.65
CA LEU A 118 -12.91 15.73 7.79
C LEU A 118 -13.66 15.38 9.08
N ARG A 119 -13.70 14.10 9.46
CA ARG A 119 -14.30 13.63 10.72
C ARG A 119 -13.58 14.20 11.94
N SER A 120 -12.25 14.29 11.89
CA SER A 120 -11.45 14.93 12.95
C SER A 120 -11.87 16.39 13.14
N ILE A 121 -12.09 17.13 12.06
CA ILE A 121 -12.59 18.52 12.12
C ILE A 121 -13.99 18.58 12.75
N ASP A 122 -14.91 17.70 12.34
CA ASP A 122 -16.27 17.66 12.90
C ASP A 122 -16.24 17.42 14.42
N ARG A 123 -15.36 16.53 14.89
CA ARG A 123 -15.14 16.27 16.32
C ARG A 123 -14.60 17.49 17.05
N THR A 124 -13.62 18.20 16.47
CA THR A 124 -13.08 19.45 17.04
C THR A 124 -14.13 20.54 17.16
N VAL A 125 -14.99 20.70 16.14
CA VAL A 125 -16.10 21.67 16.17
C VAL A 125 -17.11 21.30 17.27
N ALA A 126 -17.48 20.02 17.38
CA ALA A 126 -18.39 19.55 18.41
C ALA A 126 -17.80 19.77 19.82
N PHE A 127 -16.51 19.48 20.03
CA PHE A 127 -15.82 19.74 21.30
C PHE A 127 -15.84 21.23 21.66
N LYS A 128 -15.49 22.11 20.71
CA LYS A 128 -15.50 23.56 20.96
C LYS A 128 -16.87 24.06 21.40
N LYS A 129 -17.93 23.58 20.74
CA LYS A 129 -19.31 23.89 21.10
C LYS A 129 -19.65 23.41 22.52
N SER A 130 -19.28 22.17 22.87
CA SER A 130 -19.50 21.63 24.23
C SER A 130 -18.80 22.45 25.31
N VAL A 131 -17.59 22.98 25.02
CA VAL A 131 -16.87 23.86 25.94
C VAL A 131 -17.55 25.22 26.08
N ASP A 132 -18.01 25.81 24.97
CA ASP A 132 -18.69 27.12 24.98
C ASP A 132 -20.05 27.10 25.68
N GLU A 133 -20.69 25.94 25.76
CA GLU A 133 -21.97 25.73 26.45
C GLU A 133 -21.81 25.49 27.96
N ILE A 134 -20.57 25.39 28.49
CA ILE A 134 -20.34 25.25 29.94
C ILE A 134 -20.84 26.51 30.66
N PRO A 135 -21.75 26.39 31.64
CA PRO A 135 -22.25 27.54 32.39
C PRO A 135 -21.11 28.25 33.14
N ILE A 136 -20.91 29.53 32.88
CA ILE A 136 -19.98 30.36 33.68
C ILE A 136 -20.65 30.66 35.02
N PRO A 137 -20.11 30.19 36.17
CA PRO A 137 -20.68 30.52 37.47
C PRO A 137 -20.60 32.04 37.71
N PRO A 138 -21.55 32.63 38.47
CA PRO A 138 -21.52 34.06 38.75
C PRO A 138 -20.20 34.46 39.43
N LEU A 139 -19.66 35.62 39.05
CA LEU A 139 -18.35 36.18 39.40
C LEU A 139 -18.07 36.35 40.92
N LEU A 140 -19.00 35.94 41.79
CA LEU A 140 -18.98 36.14 43.25
C LEU A 140 -18.91 34.84 44.07
N SER A 141 -18.77 33.67 43.43
CA SER A 141 -18.73 32.39 44.15
C SER A 141 -17.46 31.60 43.83
N GLU A 142 -16.82 31.04 44.85
CA GLU A 142 -15.63 30.15 44.85
C GLU A 142 -15.86 28.81 44.10
N VAL A 143 -16.48 28.84 42.92
CA VAL A 143 -16.94 27.66 42.15
C VAL A 143 -16.06 27.42 40.91
N SER A 144 -14.89 28.06 40.82
CA SER A 144 -13.97 27.88 39.68
C SER A 144 -13.57 26.41 39.46
N SER A 145 -13.44 25.63 40.55
CA SER A 145 -13.02 24.24 40.50
C SER A 145 -13.98 23.31 39.73
N THR A 146 -15.28 23.60 39.69
CA THR A 146 -16.25 22.74 38.98
C THR A 146 -16.19 22.94 37.47
N SER A 147 -16.06 24.19 37.02
CA SER A 147 -15.92 24.52 35.59
C SER A 147 -14.60 23.99 35.02
N ASP A 148 -13.49 24.19 35.74
CA ASP A 148 -12.16 23.74 35.30
C ASP A 148 -12.08 22.20 35.19
N ASN A 149 -12.72 21.48 36.13
CA ASN A 149 -12.81 20.03 36.06
C ASN A 149 -13.65 19.53 34.89
N MET A 150 -14.73 20.25 34.53
CA MET A 150 -15.56 19.90 33.37
C MET A 150 -14.82 20.11 32.06
N VAL A 151 -14.13 21.24 31.90
CA VAL A 151 -13.30 21.51 30.71
C VAL A 151 -12.22 20.45 30.56
N ARG A 152 -11.54 20.08 31.65
CA ARG A 152 -10.53 19.02 31.64
C ARG A 152 -11.11 17.67 31.22
N PHE A 153 -12.23 17.26 31.80
CA PHE A 153 -12.90 16.00 31.44
C PHE A 153 -13.28 15.97 29.95
N LEU A 154 -13.88 17.04 29.43
CA LEU A 154 -14.23 17.13 28.01
C LEU A 154 -13.00 17.11 27.11
N GLY A 155 -11.90 17.74 27.54
CA GLY A 155 -10.63 17.70 26.81
C GLY A 155 -10.01 16.29 26.76
N GLU A 156 -10.04 15.56 27.87
CA GLU A 156 -9.60 14.16 27.94
C GLU A 156 -10.44 13.28 27.00
N GLN A 157 -11.78 13.39 27.09
CA GLN A 157 -12.70 12.65 26.23
C GLN A 157 -12.50 12.99 24.74
N TYR A 158 -12.31 14.26 24.40
CA TYR A 158 -12.05 14.70 23.03
C TYR A 158 -10.76 14.09 22.46
N ASN A 159 -9.70 14.04 23.26
CA ASN A 159 -8.43 13.46 22.83
C ASN A 159 -8.53 11.94 22.61
N GLU A 160 -9.26 11.23 23.48
CA GLU A 160 -9.54 9.81 23.30
C GLU A 160 -10.39 9.56 22.04
N ASP A 161 -11.49 10.29 21.89
CA ASP A 161 -12.37 10.23 20.72
C ASP A 161 -11.60 10.46 19.41
N LEU A 162 -10.74 11.48 19.35
CA LEU A 162 -9.92 11.76 18.16
C LEU A 162 -8.94 10.65 17.84
N LYS A 163 -8.26 10.14 18.87
CA LYS A 163 -7.27 9.07 18.72
C LYS A 163 -7.91 7.82 18.15
N GLU A 164 -9.04 7.41 18.72
CA GLU A 164 -9.75 6.19 18.34
C GLU A 164 -10.51 6.34 17.03
N CYS A 165 -11.13 7.49 16.78
CA CYS A 165 -11.92 7.65 15.56
C CYS A 165 -11.08 7.76 14.30
N CYS A 166 -9.87 8.31 14.42
CA CYS A 166 -9.26 8.99 13.30
C CYS A 166 -7.72 8.93 13.29
N LEU A 167 -7.04 9.38 14.35
CA LEU A 167 -5.58 9.61 14.27
C LEU A 167 -4.77 8.32 14.11
N SER A 168 -5.19 7.23 14.76
CA SER A 168 -4.52 5.93 14.62
C SER A 168 -4.59 5.42 13.18
N ASP A 169 -5.77 5.47 12.57
CA ASP A 169 -5.99 5.00 11.21
C ASP A 169 -5.33 5.89 10.17
N LEU A 170 -5.38 7.22 10.35
CA LEU A 170 -4.66 8.18 9.51
C LEU A 170 -3.15 7.88 9.47
N ARG A 171 -2.56 7.55 10.63
CA ARG A 171 -1.14 7.17 10.68
C ARG A 171 -0.84 5.92 9.86
N ASN A 172 -1.67 4.89 9.99
CA ASN A 172 -1.50 3.65 9.24
C ASN A 172 -1.64 3.89 7.72
N ILE A 173 -2.61 4.72 7.31
CA ILE A 173 -2.79 5.11 5.90
C ILE A 173 -1.56 5.87 5.39
N SER A 174 -1.02 6.80 6.17
CA SER A 174 0.18 7.56 5.77
C SER A 174 1.42 6.68 5.60
N ILE A 175 1.54 5.60 6.38
CA ILE A 175 2.61 4.59 6.21
C ILE A 175 2.42 3.87 4.89
N PHE A 176 1.23 3.32 4.64
CA PHE A 176 0.91 2.60 3.41
C PHE A 176 1.16 3.45 2.15
N LEU A 177 0.55 4.64 2.08
CA LEU A 177 0.72 5.55 0.94
C LEU A 177 2.17 6.04 0.79
N GLY A 178 2.91 6.15 1.89
CA GLY A 178 4.32 6.50 1.86
C GLY A 178 5.19 5.40 1.28
N GLN A 179 4.80 4.14 1.49
CA GLN A 179 5.54 2.98 1.00
C GLN A 179 5.29 2.73 -0.48
N THR A 180 4.03 2.84 -0.94
CA THR A 180 3.68 2.58 -2.34
C THR A 180 4.16 3.67 -3.28
N ASN A 181 3.87 4.94 -2.98
CA ASN A 181 4.27 6.07 -3.81
C ASN A 181 4.34 7.37 -3.00
N ALA A 182 5.44 7.55 -2.27
CA ALA A 182 5.65 8.72 -1.42
C ALA A 182 5.46 10.07 -2.12
N THR A 183 5.87 10.17 -3.39
CA THR A 183 5.80 11.41 -4.17
C THR A 183 4.37 11.69 -4.62
N ALA A 184 3.64 10.69 -5.14
CA ALA A 184 2.27 10.88 -5.59
C ALA A 184 1.32 11.27 -4.45
N HIS A 185 1.58 10.78 -3.23
CA HIS A 185 0.70 11.01 -2.07
C HIS A 185 1.26 12.03 -1.07
N TYR A 186 2.27 12.81 -1.46
CA TYR A 186 2.96 13.73 -0.56
C TYR A 186 2.03 14.73 0.11
N GLU A 187 1.14 15.40 -0.66
CA GLU A 187 0.26 16.43 -0.12
C GLU A 187 -0.72 15.86 0.92
N LEU A 188 -1.38 14.73 0.62
CA LEU A 188 -2.27 14.08 1.59
C LEU A 188 -1.51 13.66 2.86
N ARG A 189 -0.34 13.04 2.71
CA ARG A 189 0.49 12.62 3.86
C ARG A 189 0.95 13.79 4.71
N LYS A 190 1.20 14.95 4.10
CA LYS A 190 1.51 16.19 4.79
C LYS A 190 0.32 16.69 5.60
N GLU A 191 -0.91 16.63 5.08
CA GLU A 191 -2.10 16.99 5.85
C GLU A 191 -2.33 16.04 7.02
N ILE A 192 -2.12 14.73 6.82
CA ILE A 192 -2.14 13.73 7.89
C ILE A 192 -1.12 14.07 8.98
N ALA A 193 0.11 14.38 8.61
CA ALA A 193 1.17 14.68 9.58
C ALA A 193 0.93 15.98 10.37
N ASN A 194 0.16 16.92 9.81
CA ASN A 194 -0.12 18.21 10.44
C ASN A 194 -1.50 18.29 11.10
N ILE A 195 -2.30 17.21 11.08
CA ILE A 195 -3.70 17.27 11.52
C ILE A 195 -3.83 17.77 12.96
N GLU A 196 -3.07 17.23 13.91
CA GLU A 196 -3.16 17.63 15.32
C GLU A 196 -2.94 19.14 15.52
N LYS A 197 -1.90 19.68 14.87
CA LYS A 197 -1.59 21.12 14.88
C LYS A 197 -2.72 21.95 14.23
N ASN A 198 -3.30 21.45 13.14
CA ASN A 198 -4.40 22.13 12.47
C ASN A 198 -5.66 22.14 13.35
N LEU A 199 -5.98 21.03 14.02
CA LEU A 199 -7.12 20.94 14.95
C LEU A 199 -6.95 21.90 16.13
N GLU A 200 -5.76 22.00 16.71
CA GLU A 200 -5.44 23.00 17.74
C GLU A 200 -5.67 24.43 17.23
N GLY A 201 -5.22 24.71 16.01
CA GLY A 201 -5.46 26.00 15.34
C GLY A 201 -6.95 26.31 15.18
N PHE A 202 -7.78 25.32 14.83
CA PHE A 202 -9.22 25.50 14.64
C PHE A 202 -9.99 25.82 15.91
N LEU A 203 -9.48 25.42 17.09
CA LEU A 203 -10.07 25.83 18.37
C LEU A 203 -9.96 27.33 18.60
N ASN A 204 -8.89 27.96 18.08
CA ASN A 204 -8.61 29.39 18.23
C ASN A 204 -9.13 30.23 17.05
N GLU A 205 -9.12 29.67 15.85
CA GLU A 205 -9.46 30.35 14.60
C GLU A 205 -10.46 29.53 13.75
N PRO A 206 -11.75 29.46 14.14
CA PRO A 206 -12.75 28.63 13.46
C PRO A 206 -13.01 29.03 12.00
N ASN A 207 -12.71 30.28 11.63
CA ASN A 207 -12.84 30.78 10.26
C ASN A 207 -11.93 30.06 9.26
N LYS A 208 -10.83 29.44 9.71
CA LYS A 208 -9.92 28.66 8.86
C LYS A 208 -10.46 27.28 8.48
N ILE A 209 -11.51 26.80 9.14
CA ILE A 209 -12.07 25.46 8.92
C ILE A 209 -12.62 25.31 7.50
N ALA A 210 -13.33 26.33 7.00
CA ALA A 210 -13.94 26.28 5.67
C ALA A 210 -12.88 26.14 4.56
N GLU A 211 -11.84 26.97 4.63
CA GLU A 211 -10.70 26.92 3.70
C GLU A 211 -10.02 25.55 3.72
N TYR A 212 -9.78 25.01 4.92
CA TYR A 212 -9.15 23.70 5.06
C TYR A 212 -10.01 22.55 4.50
N ARG A 213 -11.35 22.60 4.66
CA ARG A 213 -12.25 21.61 4.07
C ARG A 213 -12.20 21.62 2.54
N GLU A 214 -12.14 22.80 1.92
CA GLU A 214 -12.00 22.89 0.46
C GLU A 214 -10.66 22.32 0.00
N LYS A 215 -9.56 22.64 0.70
CA LYS A 215 -8.26 22.03 0.42
C LYS A 215 -8.30 20.49 0.47
N LEU A 216 -8.97 19.91 1.47
CA LEU A 216 -9.12 18.45 1.58
C LEU A 216 -9.94 17.86 0.43
N ARG A 217 -10.98 18.56 -0.04
CA ARG A 217 -11.77 18.14 -1.20
C ARG A 217 -10.96 18.20 -2.50
N ASP A 218 -10.12 19.21 -2.66
CA ASP A 218 -9.22 19.30 -3.82
C ASP A 218 -8.22 18.13 -3.84
N ILE A 219 -7.73 17.72 -2.68
CA ILE A 219 -6.88 16.52 -2.54
C ILE A 219 -7.68 15.26 -2.89
N GLU A 220 -8.92 15.14 -2.41
CA GLU A 220 -9.81 13.99 -2.64
C GLU A 220 -10.02 13.69 -4.13
N ILE A 221 -10.04 14.72 -4.99
CA ILE A 221 -10.21 14.56 -6.44
C ILE A 221 -9.15 13.64 -7.05
N GLN A 222 -7.94 13.61 -6.50
CA GLN A 222 -6.85 12.74 -6.98
C GLN A 222 -7.10 11.26 -6.73
N TYR A 223 -8.06 10.96 -5.85
CA TYR A 223 -8.42 9.63 -5.42
C TYR A 223 -9.84 9.24 -5.87
N LYS A 224 -10.49 10.02 -6.74
CA LYS A 224 -11.79 9.70 -7.36
C LYS A 224 -11.64 9.21 -8.79
#